data_AF-A0AAV7Q9D1-F1
#
_entry.id   AF-A0AAV7Q9D1-F1
#
_cell.length_a   1.000
_cell.length_b   1.000
_cell.length_c   1.000
_cell.angle_alpha   90.00
_cell.angle_beta   90.00
_cell.angle_gamma   90.00
#
_symmetry.space_group_name_H-M   'P 1'
#
loop_
_entity.id
_entity.type
_entity.pdbx_description
1 polymer ?
#
loop_
_entity_poly.entity_id
_entity_poly.type
_entity_poly.pdbx_seq_one_letter_code
_entity_poly.pdbx_strand_id
1 'polypeptide(L)'
;MRMDDMNETLGTHSMEIVDHERSLQAQEANLADFEDKSRRDNVRVLGLPEGSETTLVEQSLEFWLVEILPELVKDKDLMVDRAHRTLGGKPKPGAPRECY
;
A
#
# COMPACT_ATOMS: atom_id res chain seq x y z
N MET A 1 -19.21 15.83 -49.43
CA MET A 1 -19.64 15.98 -48.03
C MET A 1 -20.23 14.64 -47.55
N ARG A 2 -19.35 13.66 -47.33
CA ARG A 2 -19.69 12.34 -46.74
C ARG A 2 -18.41 11.53 -46.44
N MET A 3 -17.41 11.58 -47.32
CA MET A 3 -16.12 10.91 -47.09
C MET A 3 -15.12 11.79 -46.33
N ASP A 4 -15.10 13.09 -46.61
CA ASP A 4 -14.19 14.02 -45.91
C ASP A 4 -14.52 14.10 -44.41
N ASP A 5 -15.81 14.20 -44.07
CA ASP A 5 -16.29 14.23 -42.68
C ASP A 5 -15.98 12.91 -41.93
N MET A 6 -16.04 11.77 -42.63
CA MET A 6 -15.65 10.47 -42.07
C MET A 6 -14.15 10.38 -41.84
N ASN A 7 -13.33 10.91 -42.76
CA ASN A 7 -11.88 10.89 -42.64
C ASN A 7 -11.40 11.81 -41.50
N GLU A 8 -12.05 12.96 -41.34
CA GLU A 8 -11.82 13.86 -40.20
C GLU A 8 -12.19 13.16 -38.88
N THR A 9 -13.38 12.53 -38.82
CA THR A 9 -13.83 11.79 -37.63
C THR A 9 -12.87 10.64 -37.28
N LEU A 10 -12.44 9.86 -38.27
CA LEU A 10 -11.48 8.76 -38.07
C LEU A 10 -10.12 9.29 -37.58
N GLY A 11 -9.67 10.43 -38.09
CA GLY A 11 -8.46 11.10 -37.62
C GLY A 11 -8.56 11.50 -36.14
N THR A 12 -9.68 12.08 -35.74
CA THR A 12 -9.92 12.44 -34.33
C THR A 12 -9.92 11.22 -33.42
N HIS A 13 -10.64 10.16 -33.78
CA HIS A 13 -10.69 8.95 -32.95
C HIS A 13 -9.32 8.26 -32.87
N SER A 14 -8.54 8.26 -33.96
CA SER A 14 -7.19 7.71 -33.94
C SER A 14 -6.27 8.48 -33.00
N MET A 15 -6.42 9.80 -32.89
CA MET A 15 -5.67 10.60 -31.93
C MET A 15 -6.13 10.31 -30.49
N GLU A 16 -7.44 10.23 -30.24
CA GLU A 16 -7.98 9.92 -28.91
C GLU A 16 -7.50 8.55 -28.41
N ILE A 17 -7.43 7.54 -29.28
CA ILE A 17 -6.89 6.22 -28.94
C ILE A 17 -5.44 6.33 -28.47
N VAL A 18 -4.59 7.05 -29.21
CA VAL A 18 -3.18 7.22 -28.84
C VAL A 18 -3.02 7.95 -27.50
N ASP A 19 -3.84 8.97 -27.25
CA ASP A 19 -3.80 9.72 -26.00
C ASP A 19 -4.31 8.87 -24.82
N HIS A 20 -5.33 8.05 -25.04
CA HIS A 20 -5.83 7.10 -24.03
C HIS A 20 -4.79 6.01 -23.72
N GLU A 21 -4.12 5.46 -24.74
CA GLU A 21 -3.04 4.49 -24.55
C GLU A 21 -1.89 5.06 -23.72
N ARG A 22 -1.50 6.32 -23.99
CA ARG A 22 -0.48 7.02 -23.18
C ARG A 22 -0.93 7.23 -21.75
N SER A 23 -2.18 7.63 -21.54
CA SER A 23 -2.75 7.82 -20.21
C SER A 23 -2.76 6.51 -19.40
N LEU A 24 -3.16 5.41 -20.05
CA LEU A 24 -3.12 4.08 -19.43
C LEU A 24 -1.71 3.66 -19.04
N GLN A 25 -0.73 3.82 -19.94
CA GLN A 25 0.67 3.50 -19.62
C GLN A 25 1.21 4.33 -18.44
N ALA A 26 0.87 5.61 -18.38
CA ALA A 26 1.28 6.47 -17.27
C ALA A 26 0.61 6.05 -15.96
N GLN A 27 -0.67 5.66 -15.99
CA GLN A 27 -1.38 5.16 -14.82
C GLN A 27 -0.82 3.83 -14.32
N GLU A 28 -0.50 2.90 -15.23
CA GLU A 28 0.13 1.62 -14.88
C GLU A 28 1.50 1.83 -14.21
N ALA A 29 2.33 2.73 -14.75
CA ALA A 29 3.62 3.06 -14.15
C ALA A 29 3.46 3.67 -12.75
N ASN A 30 2.48 4.56 -12.57
CA ASN A 30 2.19 5.15 -11.27
C ASN A 30 1.70 4.10 -10.26
N LEU A 31 0.83 3.17 -10.68
CA LEU A 31 0.36 2.10 -9.82
C LEU A 31 1.50 1.18 -9.40
N ALA A 32 2.37 0.79 -10.33
CA ALA A 32 3.54 -0.04 -10.03
C ALA A 32 4.46 0.65 -9.01
N ASP A 33 4.73 1.95 -9.17
CA ASP A 33 5.54 2.71 -8.21
C ASP A 33 4.85 2.85 -6.84
N PHE A 34 3.52 3.02 -6.81
CA PHE A 34 2.76 3.02 -5.56
C PHE A 34 2.78 1.67 -4.86
N GLU A 35 2.64 0.57 -5.59
CA GLU A 35 2.74 -0.78 -5.02
C GLU A 35 4.15 -1.03 -4.47
N ASP A 36 5.19 -0.64 -5.21
CA ASP A 36 6.58 -0.78 -4.77
C ASP A 36 6.88 0.08 -3.53
N LYS A 37 6.42 1.34 -3.50
CA LYS A 37 6.59 2.21 -2.32
C LYS A 37 5.80 1.69 -1.13
N SER A 38 4.53 1.32 -1.35
CA SER A 38 3.68 0.77 -0.29
C SER A 38 4.28 -0.50 0.30
N ARG A 39 4.82 -1.41 -0.51
CA ARG A 39 5.41 -2.66 0.02
C ARG A 39 6.79 -2.48 0.65
N ARG A 40 7.57 -1.45 0.30
CA ARG A 40 8.93 -1.25 0.81
C ARG A 40 8.96 -0.81 2.27
N ASP A 41 8.03 0.04 2.67
CA ASP A 41 8.01 0.60 4.03
C ASP A 41 7.08 -0.18 4.98
N ASN A 42 6.33 -1.15 4.46
CA ASN A 42 5.46 -2.01 5.26
C ASN A 42 6.24 -3.20 5.83
N VAL A 43 6.19 -3.39 7.15
CA VAL A 43 6.77 -4.55 7.84
C VAL A 43 5.66 -5.45 8.33
N ARG A 44 5.78 -6.76 8.07
CA ARG A 44 4.81 -7.74 8.56
C ARG A 44 5.31 -8.41 9.84
N VAL A 45 4.55 -8.24 10.93
CA VAL A 45 4.86 -8.79 12.25
C VAL A 45 3.95 -9.97 12.57
N LEU A 46 4.56 -11.09 12.93
CA LEU A 46 3.88 -12.37 13.21
C LEU A 46 3.94 -12.70 14.70
N GLY A 47 2.92 -13.40 15.20
CA GLY A 47 2.94 -13.96 16.55
C GLY A 47 2.66 -12.96 17.69
N LEU A 48 2.32 -11.71 17.37
CA LEU A 48 1.92 -10.73 18.38
C LEU A 48 0.62 -11.18 19.08
N PRO A 49 0.61 -11.32 20.42
CA PRO A 49 -0.60 -11.69 21.17
C PRO A 49 -1.78 -10.76 20.85
N GLU A 50 -2.99 -11.29 20.76
CA GLU A 50 -4.17 -10.44 20.52
C GLU A 50 -4.71 -9.86 21.82
N GLY A 51 -5.03 -8.56 21.82
CA GLY A 51 -5.58 -7.87 22.97
C GLY A 51 -4.52 -7.40 23.98
N SER A 52 -3.23 -7.56 23.65
CA SER A 52 -2.14 -6.91 24.37
C SER A 52 -1.90 -5.48 23.88
N GLU A 53 -2.48 -5.11 22.74
CA GLU A 53 -2.45 -3.73 22.25
C GLU A 53 -3.27 -2.82 23.16
N THR A 54 -2.75 -1.61 23.36
CA THR A 54 -3.53 -0.53 23.95
C THR A 54 -4.56 -0.01 22.94
N THR A 55 -5.23 1.11 23.24
CA THR A 55 -6.19 1.75 22.32
C THR A 55 -5.57 2.08 20.94
N LEU A 56 -4.25 2.25 20.87
CA LEU A 56 -3.51 2.57 19.66
C LEU A 56 -2.47 1.46 19.39
N VAL A 57 -2.61 0.79 18.24
CA VAL A 57 -1.76 -0.34 17.85
C VAL A 57 -0.35 0.15 17.49
N GLU A 58 -0.26 1.35 16.92
CA GLU A 58 0.97 2.04 16.51
C GLU A 58 1.92 2.21 17.70
N GLN A 59 1.42 2.80 18.79
CA GLN A 59 2.20 3.05 20.00
C GLN A 59 2.66 1.74 20.66
N SER A 60 1.81 0.72 20.60
CA SER A 60 2.14 -0.61 21.14
C SER A 60 3.26 -1.25 20.32
N LEU A 61 3.22 -1.09 18.99
CA LEU A 61 4.23 -1.61 18.08
C LEU A 61 5.57 -0.87 18.21
N GLU A 62 5.56 0.46 18.29
CA GLU A 62 6.75 1.28 18.57
C GLU A 62 7.45 0.82 19.85
N PHE A 63 6.68 0.64 20.93
CA PHE A 63 7.20 0.17 22.21
C PHE A 63 7.84 -1.22 22.08
N TRP A 64 7.16 -2.18 21.45
CA TRP A 64 7.71 -3.53 21.26
C TRP A 64 8.97 -3.53 20.38
N LEU A 65 9.02 -2.71 19.34
CA LEU A 65 10.18 -2.61 18.47
C LEU A 65 11.40 -2.02 19.22
N VAL A 66 11.19 -1.04 20.10
CA VAL A 66 12.24 -0.52 20.99
C VAL A 66 12.74 -1.61 21.95
N GLU A 67 11.82 -2.39 22.53
CA GLU A 67 12.16 -3.46 23.48
C GLU A 67 12.94 -4.60 22.81
N ILE A 68 12.52 -5.01 21.61
CA ILE A 68 13.10 -6.15 20.89
C ILE A 68 14.39 -5.75 20.14
N LEU A 69 14.45 -4.53 19.59
CA LEU A 69 15.54 -4.05 18.74
C LEU A 69 16.11 -2.71 19.24
N PRO A 70 16.66 -2.64 20.46
CA PRO A 70 17.10 -1.38 21.07
C PRO A 70 18.22 -0.68 20.29
N GLU A 71 19.09 -1.44 19.62
CA GLU A 71 20.17 -0.88 18.79
C GLU A 71 19.67 -0.28 17.47
N LEU A 72 18.48 -0.68 16.99
CA LEU A 72 17.87 -0.12 15.79
C LEU A 72 17.28 1.27 16.05
N VAL A 73 16.81 1.50 17.28
CA VAL A 73 16.07 2.71 17.67
C VAL A 73 16.96 3.72 18.42
N LYS A 74 18.14 3.32 18.91
CA LYS A 74 19.06 4.18 19.68
C LYS A 74 19.38 5.53 19.03
N ASP A 75 19.50 5.55 17.70
CA ASP A 75 19.90 6.73 16.92
C ASP A 75 18.80 7.24 15.98
N LYS A 76 17.58 6.68 16.04
CA LYS A 76 16.48 7.02 15.12
C LYS A 76 15.17 7.21 15.87
N ASP A 77 14.44 8.26 15.52
CA ASP A 77 13.07 8.44 15.96
C ASP A 77 12.18 7.47 15.18
N LEU A 78 11.93 6.29 15.75
CA LEU A 78 11.06 5.28 15.16
C LEU A 78 9.62 5.77 15.26
N MET A 79 9.02 6.09 14.12
CA MET A 79 7.62 6.45 14.02
C MET A 79 6.89 5.44 13.14
N VAL A 80 5.77 4.93 13.64
CA VAL A 80 4.87 4.05 12.90
C VAL A 80 3.69 4.87 12.39
N ASP A 81 3.63 5.11 11.07
CA ASP A 81 2.56 5.91 10.45
C ASP A 81 1.17 5.27 10.62
N ARG A 82 1.10 3.95 10.52
CA ARG A 82 -0.13 3.17 10.66
C ARG A 82 0.21 1.75 11.08
N ALA A 83 -0.57 1.19 12.00
CA ALA A 83 -0.46 -0.21 12.36
C ALA A 83 -1.85 -0.85 12.42
N HIS A 84 -1.99 -2.02 11.82
CA HIS A 84 -3.26 -2.74 11.87
C HIS A 84 -3.08 -4.24 11.72
N ARG A 85 -3.98 -4.99 12.37
CA ARG A 85 -4.11 -6.43 12.15
C ARG A 85 -4.73 -6.70 10.78
N THR A 86 -4.38 -7.83 10.20
CA THR A 86 -5.04 -8.34 8.99
C THR A 86 -6.55 -8.38 9.15
N LEU A 87 -7.24 -7.89 8.11
CA LEU A 87 -8.69 -7.99 8.02
C LEU A 87 -9.07 -9.47 7.87
N GLY A 88 -9.83 -9.98 8.83
CA GLY A 88 -10.20 -11.39 8.89
C GLY A 88 -11.06 -11.69 10.11
N GLY A 89 -11.75 -12.84 10.08
CA GLY A 89 -12.55 -13.31 11.21
C GLY A 89 -11.73 -13.47 12.48
N LYS A 90 -12.41 -13.54 13.63
CA LYS A 90 -11.77 -13.71 14.94
C LYS A 90 -10.83 -14.93 14.90
N PRO A 91 -9.56 -14.80 15.30
CA PRO A 91 -8.60 -15.87 15.12
C PRO A 91 -8.91 -17.04 16.03
N LYS A 92 -8.43 -18.22 15.62
CA LYS A 92 -8.46 -19.40 16.48
C LYS A 92 -7.51 -19.18 17.67
N PRO A 93 -7.83 -19.70 18.86
CA PRO A 93 -6.91 -19.68 19.99
C PRO A 93 -5.53 -20.23 19.58
N GLY A 94 -4.47 -19.47 19.85
CA GLY A 94 -3.08 -19.85 19.51
C GLY A 94 -2.61 -19.49 18.09
N ALA A 95 -3.46 -18.87 17.26
CA ALA A 95 -3.09 -18.40 15.91
C ALA A 95 -3.45 -16.92 15.74
N PRO A 96 -2.68 -15.99 16.34
CA PRO A 96 -2.96 -14.55 16.25
C PRO A 96 -2.82 -14.05 14.80
N ARG A 97 -3.58 -13.02 14.45
CA ARG A 97 -3.50 -12.36 13.14
C ARG A 97 -2.17 -11.64 12.96
N GLU A 98 -1.71 -11.63 11.72
CA GLU A 98 -0.53 -10.84 11.33
C GLU A 98 -0.83 -9.34 11.52
N CYS A 99 0.18 -8.57 11.92
CA CYS A 99 0.14 -7.11 11.98
C CYS A 99 0.99 -6.52 10.84
N TYR A 100 0.52 -5.41 10.29
CA TYR A 100 1.21 -4.58 9.30
C TYR A 100 1.38 -3.18 9.88
#